data_AF-A0A9E3C0M0-F1
#
_entry.id   AF-A0A9E3C0M0-F1
#
_cell.length_a   1.000
_cell.length_b   1.000
_cell.length_c   1.000
_cell.angle_alpha   90.00
_cell.angle_beta   90.00
_cell.angle_gamma   90.00
#
_symmetry.space_group_name_H-M   'P 1'
#
loop_
_entity.id
_entity.type
_entity.pdbx_description
1 polymer ?
#
loop_
_entity_poly.entity_id
_entity_poly.type
_entity_poly.pdbx_seq_one_letter_code
_entity_poly.pdbx_strand_id
1 'polypeptide(L)'
;MAQLPWTEIASKPHVRHLVVGVVEDGSLIGSRRLIEKLLRALPIAGEYGVGSRLGRDQSEIHCAFQLGPDADLLANALHALPTDRYHGWRSQRRFVLDNAVRELIALVITSGQGREYARQRGKRT
;
A
#
# COMPACT_ATOMS: atom_id res chain seq x y z
N MET A 1 -0.14 6.57 13.69
CA MET A 1 0.73 6.30 12.52
C MET A 1 1.36 7.59 12.04
N ALA A 2 2.63 7.56 11.63
CA ALA A 2 3.32 8.69 11.03
C ALA A 2 3.53 8.43 9.53
N GLN A 3 3.03 9.32 8.69
CA GLN A 3 3.37 9.33 7.28
C GLN A 3 4.67 10.11 7.11
N LEU A 4 5.71 9.45 6.61
CA LEU A 4 7.01 10.06 6.32
C LEU A 4 7.12 10.47 4.84
N PRO A 5 7.94 11.49 4.53
CA PRO A 5 8.34 11.76 3.15
C PRO A 5 8.94 10.52 2.49
N TRP A 6 8.67 10.34 1.20
CA TRP A 6 9.17 9.20 0.45
C TRP A 6 10.69 9.05 0.54
N THR A 7 11.42 10.16 0.42
CA THR A 7 12.89 10.21 0.51
C THR A 7 13.42 9.70 1.84
N GLU A 8 12.70 9.92 2.92
CA GLU A 8 13.09 9.49 4.26
C GLU A 8 12.85 8.00 4.43
N ILE A 9 11.63 7.51 4.15
CA ILE A 9 11.32 6.09 4.38
C ILE A 9 12.06 5.16 3.40
N ALA A 10 12.25 5.61 2.15
CA ALA A 10 12.93 4.83 1.12
C ALA A 10 14.47 4.89 1.25
N SER A 11 15.02 5.67 2.19
CA SER A 11 16.48 5.77 2.41
C SER A 11 17.12 4.48 2.91
N LYS A 12 16.34 3.59 3.53
CA LYS A 12 16.82 2.32 4.11
C LYS A 12 15.95 1.15 3.63
N PRO A 13 15.94 0.82 2.32
CA PRO A 13 14.98 -0.14 1.76
C PRO A 13 15.15 -1.55 2.35
N HIS A 14 16.36 -1.94 2.76
CA HIS A 14 16.68 -3.29 3.25
C HIS A 14 16.04 -3.65 4.60
N VAL A 15 15.54 -2.65 5.35
CA VAL A 15 14.76 -2.86 6.58
C VAL A 15 13.28 -2.50 6.42
N ARG A 16 12.84 -2.14 5.20
CA ARG A 16 11.47 -1.68 4.91
C ARG A 16 10.76 -2.65 3.97
N HIS A 17 9.45 -2.58 3.99
CA HIS A 17 8.56 -3.44 3.20
C HIS A 17 7.86 -2.61 2.12
N LEU A 18 7.79 -3.11 0.90
CA LEU A 18 7.24 -2.40 -0.25
C LEU A 18 5.98 -3.07 -0.79
N VAL A 19 4.97 -2.26 -1.09
CA VAL A 19 3.82 -2.63 -1.92
C VAL A 19 3.74 -1.65 -3.07
N VAL A 20 3.72 -2.16 -4.31
CA VAL A 20 3.67 -1.33 -5.51
C VAL A 20 2.38 -1.57 -6.29
N GLY A 21 1.65 -0.48 -6.55
CA GLY A 21 0.50 -0.47 -7.44
C GLY A 21 0.89 0.00 -8.83
N VAL A 22 0.63 -0.81 -9.84
CA VAL A 22 0.82 -0.46 -11.25
C VAL A 22 -0.45 0.20 -11.75
N VAL A 23 -0.36 1.41 -12.27
CA VAL A 23 -1.50 2.14 -12.80
C VAL A 23 -1.64 1.79 -14.28
N GLU A 24 -2.62 0.95 -14.62
CA GLU A 24 -2.92 0.60 -16.03
C GLU A 24 -3.77 1.67 -16.71
N ASP A 25 -4.78 2.20 -16.03
CA ASP A 25 -5.67 3.23 -16.58
C ASP A 25 -5.86 4.41 -15.63
N GLY A 26 -5.87 5.63 -16.14
CA GLY A 26 -6.25 6.83 -15.40
C GLY A 26 -5.12 7.61 -14.72
N SER A 27 -5.50 8.60 -13.91
CA SER A 27 -4.56 9.57 -13.35
C SER A 27 -3.69 8.96 -12.24
N LEU A 28 -2.37 9.07 -12.36
CA LEU A 28 -1.40 8.72 -11.31
C LEU A 28 -1.67 9.51 -10.02
N ILE A 29 -2.04 10.79 -10.12
CA ILE A 29 -2.35 11.65 -8.98
C ILE A 29 -3.64 11.17 -8.29
N GLY A 30 -4.68 10.87 -9.07
CA GLY A 30 -5.96 10.36 -8.55
C GLY A 30 -5.78 9.00 -7.86
N SER A 31 -5.02 8.11 -8.49
CA SER A 31 -4.67 6.80 -7.97
C SER A 31 -3.90 6.89 -6.65
N ARG A 32 -2.89 7.78 -6.57
CA ARG A 32 -2.13 8.02 -5.34
C ARG A 32 -3.04 8.50 -4.22
N ARG A 33 -3.90 9.48 -4.50
CA ARG A 33 -4.85 10.01 -3.50
C ARG A 33 -5.82 8.93 -3.00
N LEU A 34 -6.24 8.02 -3.88
CA LEU A 34 -7.11 6.90 -3.52
C LEU A 34 -6.39 5.93 -2.56
N ILE A 35 -5.15 5.56 -2.86
CA ILE A 35 -4.33 4.70 -1.99
C ILE A 35 -4.06 5.38 -0.64
N GLU A 36 -3.75 6.67 -0.62
CA GLU A 36 -3.57 7.42 0.63
C GLU A 36 -4.85 7.45 1.48
N LYS A 37 -6.04 7.51 0.86
CA LYS A 37 -7.30 7.38 1.59
C LYS A 37 -7.49 5.98 2.16
N LEU A 38 -7.17 4.93 1.41
CA LEU A 38 -7.20 3.56 1.90
C LEU A 38 -6.27 3.37 3.10
N LEU A 39 -5.03 3.85 3.02
CA LEU A 39 -4.05 3.73 4.10
C LEU A 39 -4.51 4.40 5.39
N ARG A 40 -5.26 5.51 5.28
CA ARG A 40 -5.89 6.15 6.44
C ARG A 40 -7.09 5.36 7.01
N ALA A 41 -7.73 4.53 6.20
CA ALA A 41 -8.82 3.66 6.65
C ALA A 41 -8.31 2.35 7.26
N LEU A 42 -7.13 1.87 6.85
CA LEU A 42 -6.51 0.67 7.40
C LEU A 42 -5.86 0.93 8.79
N PRO A 43 -5.81 -0.08 9.67
CA PRO A 43 -5.19 0.04 10.99
C PRO A 43 -3.66 -0.07 10.92
N ILE A 44 -3.01 0.82 10.17
CA ILE A 44 -1.55 0.87 10.02
C ILE A 44 -0.91 1.29 11.35
N ALA A 45 0.00 0.47 11.87
CA ALA A 45 0.60 0.67 13.19
C ALA A 45 1.90 1.50 13.12
N GLY A 46 2.76 1.22 12.14
CA GLY A 46 4.09 1.81 12.00
C GLY A 46 4.16 3.04 11.10
N GLU A 47 5.40 3.45 10.81
CA GLU A 47 5.69 4.47 9.80
C GLU A 47 5.42 3.93 8.40
N TYR A 48 4.88 4.79 7.54
CA TYR A 48 4.73 4.50 6.12
C TYR A 48 5.01 5.73 5.26
N GLY A 49 5.23 5.54 3.97
CA GLY A 49 5.35 6.64 3.02
C GLY A 49 4.89 6.22 1.64
N VAL A 50 4.40 7.20 0.88
CA VAL A 50 3.83 7.00 -0.45
C VAL A 50 4.60 7.82 -1.46
N GLY A 51 5.15 7.14 -2.46
CA GLY A 51 5.80 7.71 -3.63
C GLY A 51 5.01 7.41 -4.89
N SER A 52 5.28 8.18 -5.94
CA SER A 52 4.76 7.91 -7.28
C SER A 52 5.91 7.99 -8.27
N ARG A 53 6.01 7.03 -9.17
CA ARG A 53 7.01 6.98 -10.22
C ARG A 53 6.30 6.94 -11.56
N LEU A 54 6.49 7.97 -12.37
CA LEU A 54 6.10 7.95 -13.77
C LEU A 54 7.20 7.25 -14.57
N GLY A 55 6.91 6.06 -15.09
CA GLY A 55 7.80 5.34 -16.00
C GLY A 55 7.38 5.52 -17.45
N ARG A 56 8.29 5.22 -18.39
CA ARG A 56 7.98 5.18 -19.83
C ARG A 56 6.94 4.12 -20.16
N ASP A 57 7.08 2.95 -19.56
CA ASP A 57 6.22 1.80 -19.86
C ASP A 57 5.04 1.68 -18.89
N GLN A 58 5.25 2.07 -17.62
CA GLN A 58 4.25 1.94 -16.56
C GLN A 58 4.38 3.05 -15.51
N SER A 59 3.24 3.59 -15.09
CA SER A 59 3.14 4.45 -13.92
C SER A 59 2.96 3.61 -12.66
N GLU A 60 3.66 3.92 -11.59
CA GLU A 60 3.64 3.14 -10.35
C GLU A 60 3.42 4.02 -9.12
N ILE A 61 2.68 3.49 -8.15
CA ILE A 61 2.54 4.03 -6.80
C ILE A 61 3.28 3.11 -5.85
N HIS A 62 4.22 3.67 -5.11
CA HIS A 62 5.07 2.92 -4.19
C HIS A 62 4.64 3.22 -2.77
N CYS A 63 4.32 2.18 -1.99
CA CYS A 63 3.97 2.29 -0.58
C CYS A 63 5.01 1.54 0.24
N ALA A 64 5.80 2.29 1.00
CA ALA A 64 6.82 1.76 1.89
C ALA A 64 6.32 1.71 3.33
N PHE A 65 6.68 0.66 4.05
CA PHE A 65 6.26 0.43 5.44
C PHE A 65 7.46 0.03 6.31
N GLN A 66 7.44 0.50 7.56
CA GLN A 66 8.34 0.03 8.60
C GLN A 66 8.09 -1.44 8.97
N LEU A 67 6.82 -1.80 9.10
CA LEU A 67 6.40 -3.09 9.64
C LEU A 67 5.86 -3.98 8.51
N GLY A 68 6.32 -5.23 8.47
CA GLY A 68 5.81 -6.24 7.55
C GLY A 68 4.29 -6.43 7.64
N PRO A 69 3.70 -6.54 8.86
CA PRO A 69 2.26 -6.65 9.02
C PRO A 69 1.45 -5.50 8.39
N ASP A 70 1.97 -4.28 8.38
CA ASP A 70 1.29 -3.14 7.74
C ASP A 70 1.31 -3.27 6.20
N ALA A 71 2.44 -3.71 5.65
CA ALA A 71 2.53 -4.03 4.23
C ALA A 71 1.62 -5.20 3.84
N ASP A 72 1.47 -6.19 4.72
CA ASP A 72 0.58 -7.33 4.53
C ASP A 72 -0.90 -6.89 4.54
N LEU A 73 -1.28 -5.95 5.41
CA LEU A 73 -2.63 -5.38 5.44
C LEU A 73 -2.99 -4.73 4.11
N LEU A 74 -2.11 -3.86 3.59
CA LEU A 74 -2.35 -3.23 2.29
C LEU A 74 -2.38 -4.27 1.17
N ALA A 75 -1.43 -5.21 1.18
CA ALA A 75 -1.34 -6.24 0.15
C ALA A 75 -2.59 -7.11 0.10
N ASN A 76 -3.09 -7.55 1.25
CA ASN A 76 -4.32 -8.36 1.33
C ASN A 76 -5.54 -7.58 0.87
N ALA A 77 -5.64 -6.29 1.22
CA ALA A 77 -6.75 -5.43 0.78
C ALA A 77 -6.79 -5.21 -0.75
N LEU A 78 -5.64 -5.33 -1.42
CA LEU A 78 -5.46 -5.06 -2.85
C LEU A 78 -5.07 -6.29 -3.66
N HIS A 79 -5.13 -7.48 -3.05
CA HIS A 79 -4.70 -8.74 -3.66
C HIS A 79 -3.28 -8.69 -4.27
N ALA A 80 -2.37 -7.97 -3.62
CA ALA A 80 -0.99 -7.82 -4.08
C ALA A 80 -0.18 -9.09 -3.86
N LEU A 81 0.52 -9.52 -4.91
CA LEU A 81 1.30 -10.75 -4.92
C LEU A 81 2.79 -10.46 -4.65
N PRO A 82 3.54 -11.38 -4.01
CA PRO A 82 4.98 -11.27 -3.87
C PRO A 82 5.69 -11.07 -5.22
N THR A 83 6.75 -10.26 -5.23
CA THR A 83 7.59 -10.03 -6.41
C THR A 83 9.04 -9.83 -5.99
N ASP A 84 9.96 -10.02 -6.92
CA ASP A 84 11.41 -9.80 -6.75
C ASP A 84 11.93 -8.54 -7.48
N ARG A 85 11.07 -7.81 -8.22
CA ARG A 85 11.42 -6.72 -9.15
C ARG A 85 12.14 -5.51 -8.53
N TYR A 86 11.91 -5.23 -7.25
CA TYR A 86 12.43 -4.06 -6.52
C TYR A 86 13.57 -4.50 -5.58
N HIS A 87 14.77 -4.61 -6.15
CA HIS A 87 15.95 -4.99 -5.39
C HIS A 87 16.23 -4.05 -4.20
N GLY A 88 16.73 -4.65 -3.11
CA GLY A 88 17.12 -3.93 -1.90
C GLY A 88 16.00 -3.75 -0.87
N TRP A 89 14.75 -4.12 -1.18
CA TRP A 89 13.65 -4.11 -0.21
C TRP A 89 13.57 -5.41 0.59
N ARG A 90 13.19 -5.34 1.87
CA ARG A 90 13.10 -6.53 2.75
C ARG A 90 12.02 -7.51 2.29
N SER A 91 10.87 -6.98 1.91
CA SER A 91 9.82 -7.71 1.21
C SER A 91 9.15 -6.80 0.21
N GLN A 92 8.60 -7.40 -0.84
CA GLN A 92 8.05 -6.66 -1.96
C GLN A 92 6.83 -7.38 -2.51
N ARG A 93 5.79 -6.61 -2.78
CA ARG A 93 4.53 -7.07 -3.36
C ARG A 93 4.07 -6.11 -4.44
N ARG A 94 3.32 -6.62 -5.39
CA ARG A 94 2.84 -5.87 -6.54
C ARG A 94 1.40 -6.25 -6.88
N PHE A 95 0.61 -5.25 -7.25
CA PHE A 95 -0.74 -5.40 -7.75
C PHE A 95 -0.97 -4.48 -8.95
N VAL A 96 -2.01 -4.77 -9.71
CA VAL A 96 -2.50 -3.91 -10.78
C VAL A 96 -3.65 -3.08 -10.24
N LEU A 97 -3.58 -1.76 -10.41
CA LEU A 97 -4.62 -0.81 -10.02
C LEU A 97 -5.53 -0.53 -11.22
N ASP A 98 -6.38 -1.50 -11.51
CA ASP A 98 -7.45 -1.41 -12.50
C ASP A 98 -8.75 -0.84 -11.89
N ASN A 99 -9.83 -0.80 -12.67
CA ASN A 99 -11.13 -0.33 -12.20
C ASN A 99 -11.73 -1.22 -11.10
N ALA A 100 -11.54 -2.54 -11.18
CA ALA A 100 -12.06 -3.47 -10.17
C ALA A 100 -11.41 -3.23 -8.80
N VAL A 101 -10.09 -3.05 -8.76
CA VAL A 101 -9.36 -2.71 -7.54
C VAL A 101 -9.78 -1.34 -7.00
N ARG A 102 -10.06 -0.37 -7.87
CA ARG A 102 -10.57 0.95 -7.42
C ARG A 102 -11.92 0.85 -6.74
N GLU A 103 -12.82 0.03 -7.26
CA GLU A 103 -14.12 -0.24 -6.63
C GLU A 103 -13.96 -0.94 -5.28
N LEU A 104 -13.06 -1.92 -5.17
CA LEU A 104 -12.71 -2.55 -3.90
C LEU A 104 -12.19 -1.53 -2.88
N ILE A 105 -11.30 -0.62 -3.30
CA ILE A 105 -10.81 0.45 -2.42
C ILE A 105 -11.95 1.35 -1.97
N ALA A 106 -12.83 1.75 -2.89
CA ALA A 106 -13.98 2.59 -2.56
C ALA A 106 -14.87 1.92 -1.53
N LEU A 107 -15.14 0.61 -1.67
CA LEU A 107 -15.92 -0.18 -0.72
C LEU A 107 -15.26 -0.23 0.66
N VAL A 108 -13.95 -0.47 0.75
CA VAL A 108 -13.23 -0.49 2.03
C VAL A 108 -13.27 0.87 2.73
N ILE A 109 -13.16 1.96 1.97
CA ILE A 109 -13.23 3.33 2.51
C ILE A 109 -14.65 3.64 3.03
N THR A 110 -15.70 3.30 2.28
CA THR A 110 -17.09 3.66 2.62
C THR A 110 -17.69 2.78 3.70
N SER A 111 -17.34 1.49 3.74
CA SER A 111 -17.88 0.52 4.69
C SER A 111 -17.35 0.69 6.12
N GLY A 112 -16.35 1.54 6.36
CA GLY A 112 -15.74 1.74 7.69
C GLY A 112 -15.08 0.48 8.28
N GLN A 113 -14.98 -0.60 7.48
CA GLN A 113 -14.56 -1.96 7.86
C GLN A 113 -13.12 -2.02 8.39
N GLY A 114 -12.29 -1.00 8.14
CA GLY A 114 -10.93 -0.91 8.69
C GLY A 114 -10.86 -1.01 10.22
N ARG A 115 -11.96 -0.72 10.93
CA ARG A 115 -12.05 -0.89 12.40
C ARG A 115 -12.46 -2.30 12.84
N GLU A 116 -13.14 -3.08 12.01
CA GLU A 116 -13.58 -4.44 12.38
C GLU A 116 -12.49 -5.49 12.17
N TYR A 117 -11.63 -5.34 11.16
CA TYR A 117 -10.44 -6.19 10.97
C TYR A 117 -9.48 -6.13 12.17
N ALA A 118 -9.33 -4.97 12.82
CA ALA A 118 -8.53 -4.82 14.04
C ALA A 118 -9.15 -5.54 15.26
N ARG A 119 -10.49 -5.63 15.33
CA ARG A 119 -11.22 -6.30 16.42
C ARG A 119 -11.19 -7.82 16.31
N GLN A 120 -11.18 -8.38 15.10
CA GLN A 120 -11.15 -9.83 14.90
C GLN A 120 -9.79 -10.46 15.26
N ARG A 121 -8.69 -9.69 15.22
CA ARG A 121 -7.35 -10.21 15.55
C ARG A 121 -6.99 -10.18 17.04
N GLY A 122 -7.73 -9.42 17.87
CA GLY A 122 -7.57 -9.41 19.33
C GLY A 122 -8.22 -10.60 20.07
N LYS A 123 -8.90 -11.50 19.34
CA LYS A 123 -9.63 -12.65 19.91
C LYS A 123 -8.99 -14.02 19.67
N ARG A 124 -7.78 -14.08 19.10
CA ARG A 124 -6.99 -15.31 19.08
C ARG A 124 -5.93 -15.22 20.17
N THR A 125 -6.39 -15.46 21.40
CA THR A 125 -5.57 -15.89 22.54
C THR A 125 -5.30 -17.38 22.41
#